data_AF-A0A2R7S089-F1
#
_entry.id   AF-A0A2R7S089-F1
#
_cell.length_a   1.000
_cell.length_b   1.000
_cell.length_c   1.000
_cell.angle_alpha   90.00
_cell.angle_beta   90.00
_cell.angle_gamma   90.00
#
_symmetry.space_group_name_H-M   'P 1'
#
loop_
_entity.id
_entity.type
_entity.pdbx_description
1 polymer ?
#
loop_
_entity_poly.entity_id
_entity_poly.type
_entity_poly.pdbx_seq_one_letter_code
_entity_poly.pdbx_strand_id
1 'polypeptide(L)' 'VIQHWRILGTTSLAGLRESFLVRSAQLSLQDEAWRLAVEPGPFDMLLDQLPWGYTTLRHPWMERVIHVDWR' A
#
# COMPACT_ATOMS: atom_id res chain seq x y z
N VAL A 1 -2.20 7.22 -14.43
CA VAL A 1 -1.73 6.22 -13.44
C VAL A 1 -2.75 5.10 -13.20
N ILE A 2 -4.03 5.37 -12.95
CA ILE A 2 -5.09 4.33 -12.85
C ILE A 2 -5.33 3.58 -14.19
N GLN A 3 -5.03 4.21 -15.34
CA GLN A 3 -5.13 3.57 -16.67
C GLN A 3 -4.20 2.37 -16.91
N HIS A 4 -3.21 2.11 -16.06
CA HIS A 4 -2.24 1.03 -16.27
C HIS A 4 -2.59 -0.27 -15.55
N TRP A 5 -3.58 -0.30 -14.65
CA TRP A 5 -3.95 -1.51 -13.92
C TRP A 5 -5.14 -2.22 -14.58
N ARG A 6 -4.92 -2.66 -15.83
CA ARG A 6 -5.92 -3.30 -16.71
C ARG A 6 -6.61 -4.54 -16.12
N ILE A 7 -6.02 -5.18 -15.10
CA ILE A 7 -6.49 -6.44 -14.51
C ILE A 7 -7.75 -6.25 -13.67
N LEU A 8 -7.98 -5.06 -13.14
CA LEU A 8 -9.19 -4.75 -12.36
C LEU A 8 -10.46 -4.62 -13.21
N GLY A 9 -10.35 -4.66 -14.55
CA GLY A 9 -11.50 -4.65 -15.44
C GLY A 9 -12.43 -3.45 -15.21
N THR A 10 -13.62 -3.71 -14.67
CA THR A 10 -14.69 -2.72 -14.42
C THR A 10 -14.75 -2.21 -12.97
N THR A 11 -13.84 -2.63 -12.09
CA THR A 11 -13.85 -2.18 -10.70
C THR A 11 -13.64 -0.67 -10.64
N SER A 12 -14.60 0.04 -10.03
CA SER A 12 -14.51 1.47 -9.83
C SER A 12 -13.33 1.82 -8.92
N LEU A 13 -12.81 3.05 -9.03
CA LEU A 13 -11.75 3.53 -8.14
C LEU A 13 -12.13 3.39 -6.64
N ALA A 14 -13.41 3.56 -6.32
CA ALA A 14 -13.94 3.36 -4.97
C ALA A 14 -13.82 1.89 -4.54
N GLY A 15 -14.30 0.96 -5.38
CA GLY A 15 -14.22 -0.48 -5.10
C GLY A 15 -12.78 -0.96 -4.94
N LEU A 16 -11.85 -0.39 -5.71
CA LEU A 16 -10.42 -0.66 -5.55
C LEU A 16 -9.90 -0.22 -4.17
N ARG A 17 -10.20 1.02 -3.77
CA ARG A 17 -9.72 1.57 -2.51
C ARG A 17 -10.28 0.79 -1.34
N GLU A 18 -11.58 0.55 -1.33
CA GLU A 18 -12.28 -0.15 -0.25
C GLU A 18 -11.89 -1.62 -0.15
N SER A 19 -11.68 -2.31 -1.28
CA SER A 19 -11.43 -3.76 -1.26
C SER A 19 -9.95 -4.13 -1.06
N PHE A 20 -9.01 -3.24 -1.44
CA PHE A 20 -7.58 -3.59 -1.50
C PHE A 20 -6.67 -2.64 -0.72
N LEU A 21 -6.91 -1.32 -0.74
CA LEU A 21 -5.96 -0.33 -0.23
C LEU A 21 -6.31 0.17 1.18
N VAL A 22 -7.59 0.16 1.54
CA VAL A 22 -8.04 0.48 2.90
C VAL A 22 -7.98 -0.81 3.71
N ARG A 23 -6.91 -0.96 4.50
CA ARG A 23 -6.71 -2.08 5.41
C ARG A 23 -6.29 -1.60 6.79
N SER A 24 -6.59 -2.40 7.80
CA SER A 24 -6.03 -2.26 9.13
C SER A 24 -4.52 -2.49 9.07
N ALA A 25 -3.79 -1.69 9.85
CA ALA A 25 -2.34 -1.80 9.93
C ALA A 25 -1.86 -1.32 11.30
N GLN A 26 -0.74 -1.88 11.75
CA GLN A 26 -0.05 -1.47 12.96
C GLN A 26 1.16 -0.62 12.61
N LEU A 27 1.19 0.60 13.13
CA LEU A 27 2.35 1.49 13.03
C LEU A 27 3.26 1.31 14.26
N SER A 28 4.55 1.10 14.02
CA SER A 28 5.57 1.00 15.07
C SER A 28 6.84 1.73 14.65
N LEU A 29 7.55 2.30 15.63
CA LEU A 29 8.86 2.91 15.41
C LEU A 29 9.94 1.87 15.75
N GLN A 30 10.78 1.51 14.78
CA GLN A 30 11.87 0.54 14.94
C GLN A 30 13.14 1.09 14.29
N ASP A 31 14.29 1.00 14.98
CA ASP A 31 15.61 1.31 14.42
C ASP A 31 15.66 2.62 13.61
N GLU A 32 15.09 3.71 14.16
CA GLU A 32 15.00 5.06 13.55
C GLU A 32 14.06 5.21 12.34
N ALA A 33 13.30 4.18 11.95
CA ALA A 33 12.31 4.26 10.90
C ALA A 33 10.92 3.80 11.36
N TRP A 34 9.88 4.35 10.73
CA TRP A 34 8.53 3.87 10.95
C TRP A 34 8.30 2.60 10.14
N ARG A 35 7.75 1.56 10.78
CA ARG A 35 7.24 0.37 10.12
C ARG A 35 5.74 0.31 10.25
N LEU A 36 5.06 0.21 9.12
CA LEU A 36 3.62 0.02 9.03
C LEU A 36 3.36 -1.41 8.57
N ALA A 37 2.97 -2.30 9.48
CA ALA A 37 2.62 -3.68 9.18
C ALA A 37 1.13 -3.77 8.84
N VAL A 38 0.81 -4.05 7.58
CA VAL A 38 -0.56 -4.15 7.08
C VAL A 38 -1.07 -5.57 7.26
N GLU A 39 -2.34 -5.71 7.64
CA GLU A 39 -2.96 -7.04 7.73
C GLU A 39 -3.05 -7.72 6.35
N PRO A 40 -2.62 -8.99 6.22
CA PRO A 40 -2.71 -9.72 4.97
C PRO A 40 -4.15 -9.81 4.44
N GLY A 41 -4.30 -9.55 3.16
CA GLY A 41 -5.57 -9.59 2.44
C GLY A 41 -5.65 -10.72 1.42
N PRO A 42 -6.88 -11.07 0.98
CA PRO A 42 -7.14 -12.19 0.08
C PRO A 42 -6.55 -12.02 -1.34
N PHE A 43 -6.08 -10.82 -1.69
CA PHE A 43 -5.65 -10.50 -3.05
C PHE A 43 -4.33 -9.72 -3.09
N ASP A 44 -3.50 -9.85 -2.06
CA ASP A 44 -2.25 -9.09 -1.98
C ASP A 44 -1.26 -9.43 -3.11
N MET A 45 -1.42 -10.60 -3.76
CA MET A 45 -0.70 -10.94 -5.00
C MET A 45 -0.94 -9.96 -6.15
N LEU A 46 -2.08 -9.24 -6.14
CA LEU A 46 -2.36 -8.23 -7.16
C LEU A 46 -1.52 -6.98 -6.94
N LEU A 47 -1.16 -6.65 -5.69
CA LEU A 47 -0.33 -5.48 -5.37
C LEU A 47 1.05 -5.55 -6.03
N ASP A 48 1.58 -6.76 -6.25
CA ASP A 48 2.84 -6.99 -6.99
C ASP A 48 2.78 -6.48 -8.44
N GLN A 49 1.58 -6.28 -8.98
CA GLN A 49 1.36 -5.83 -10.35
C GLN A 49 1.18 -4.32 -10.46
N LEU A 50 1.34 -3.59 -9.35
CA LEU A 50 1.31 -2.13 -9.36
C LEU A 50 2.58 -1.58 -10.07
N PRO A 51 2.43 -0.67 -11.04
CA PRO A 51 3.57 -0.13 -11.78
C PRO A 51 4.35 0.96 -11.01
N TRP A 52 4.16 1.07 -9.69
CA TRP A 52 4.72 2.12 -8.84
C TRP A 52 5.05 1.56 -7.46
N GLY A 53 6.04 2.16 -6.79
CA GLY A 53 6.45 1.75 -5.45
C GLY A 53 5.36 2.06 -4.42
N TYR A 54 4.98 1.05 -3.63
CA TYR A 54 3.92 1.14 -2.62
C TYR A 54 4.37 0.71 -1.21
N THR A 55 5.64 0.33 -1.06
CA THR A 55 6.24 -0.16 0.20
C THR A 55 7.03 0.90 0.95
N THR A 56 7.26 2.08 0.37
CA THR A 56 8.04 3.16 1.01
C THR A 56 7.31 4.48 0.84
N LEU A 57 7.00 5.12 1.96
CA LEU A 57 6.34 6.42 2.00
C LEU A 57 7.31 7.45 2.59
N ARG A 58 7.63 8.47 1.79
CA ARG A 58 8.45 9.61 2.20
C ARG A 58 7.97 10.87 1.51
N HIS A 59 7.33 11.75 2.26
CA HIS A 59 6.94 13.07 1.80
C HIS A 59 7.99 14.12 2.23
N PRO A 60 8.06 15.29 1.56
CA PRO A 60 9.08 16.31 1.86
C PRO A 60 9.05 16.84 3.30
N TRP A 61 7.90 16.75 3.97
CA TRP A 61 7.69 17.20 5.35
C TRP A 61 7.91 16.10 6.40
N MET A 62 8.25 14.87 6.00
CA MET A 62 8.46 13.76 6.94
C MET A 62 9.90 13.74 7.41
N GLU A 63 10.10 13.77 8.73
CA GLU A 63 11.43 13.62 9.35
C GLU A 63 12.01 12.22 9.15
N ARG A 64 11.15 11.21 9.13
CA ARG A 64 11.52 9.79 9.00
C ARG A 64 10.69 9.11 7.91
N VAL A 65 11.29 8.15 7.23
CA VAL A 65 10.61 7.30 6.25
C VAL A 65 9.65 6.32 6.94
N ILE A 66 8.55 5.98 6.27
CA ILE A 66 7.71 4.85 6.65
C ILE A 66 7.96 3.73 5.64
N HIS A 67 8.41 2.58 6.15
CA HIS A 67 8.43 1.32 5.42
C HIS A 67 7.10 0.62 5.67
N VAL A 68 6.39 0.32 4.59
CA VAL A 68 5.13 -0.39 4.63
C VAL A 68 5.39 -1.85 4.31
N ASP A 69 5.11 -2.69 5.29
CA ASP A 69 5.16 -4.12 5.17
C ASP A 69 3.77 -4.65 4.86
N TRP A 70 3.62 -5.25 3.68
CA TRP A 70 2.37 -5.88 3.27
C TRP A 70 2.38 -7.40 3.53
N ARG A 71 3.47 -7.98 4.05
CA ARG A 71 3.65 -9.44 4.27
C ARG A 71 4.54 -9.80 5.45
#